data_AF-A0A829X9F8-F1
#
_entry.id   AF-A0A829X9F8-F1
#
_cell.length_a   1.000
_cell.length_b   1.000
_cell.length_c   1.000
_cell.angle_alpha   90.00
_cell.angle_beta   90.00
_cell.angle_gamma   90.00
#
_symmetry.space_group_name_H-M   'P 1'
#
loop_
_entity.id
_entity.type
_entity.pdbx_description
1 polymer ?
#
loop_
_entity_poly.entity_id
_entity_poly.type
_entity_poly.pdbx_seq_one_letter_code
_entity_poly.pdbx_strand_id
1 'polypeptide(L)'
;MRLPFPVFVLGIAGLIPFMTLGGWIFLAGLFAPLPHLKIILLAYGACILSFLGAVHWGLAMERPDIITVGGTSQRDRQRLVLGVCPALWAWLSLCVGVLGHVRAGFGLEIIGFVGTFLVEREAWRKGALPPGYLPLRTGLTAIAVLSLFLAALAPSGT
;
A
#
# COMPACT_ATOMS: atom_id res chain seq x y z
N MET A 1 10.56 -21.74 -1.69
CA MET A 1 11.05 -20.85 -2.76
C MET A 1 11.47 -19.53 -2.15
N ARG A 2 12.71 -19.09 -2.39
CA ARG A 2 13.14 -17.71 -2.08
C ARG A 2 12.51 -16.79 -3.13
N LEU A 3 12.09 -15.58 -2.75
CA LEU A 3 11.57 -14.60 -3.71
C LEU A 3 12.61 -14.32 -4.80
N PRO A 4 12.22 -14.18 -6.07
CA PRO A 4 13.16 -13.84 -7.14
C PRO A 4 13.77 -12.46 -6.87
N PHE A 5 15.07 -12.32 -7.07
CA PHE A 5 15.84 -11.11 -6.78
C PHE A 5 15.20 -9.79 -7.29
N PRO A 6 14.61 -9.74 -8.51
CA PRO A 6 13.93 -8.55 -9.00
C PRO A 6 12.80 -8.06 -8.10
N VAL A 7 12.07 -8.95 -7.42
CA VAL A 7 10.97 -8.57 -6.51
C VAL A 7 11.48 -7.77 -5.32
N PHE A 8 12.65 -8.14 -4.80
CA PHE A 8 13.29 -7.41 -3.72
C PHE A 8 13.74 -6.01 -4.20
N VAL A 9 14.45 -5.95 -5.33
CA VAL A 9 14.95 -4.69 -5.89
C VAL A 9 13.82 -3.72 -6.20
N LEU A 10 12.79 -4.19 -6.92
CA LEU A 10 11.64 -3.36 -7.29
C LEU A 10 10.82 -2.95 -6.08
N GLY A 11 10.66 -3.83 -5.09
CA GLY A 11 9.98 -3.50 -3.84
C GLY A 11 10.67 -2.37 -3.08
N ILE A 12 11.99 -2.44 -2.94
CA ILE A 12 12.78 -1.39 -2.29
C ILE A 12 12.81 -0.10 -3.13
N ALA A 13 12.91 -0.20 -4.46
CA ALA A 13 12.84 0.96 -5.34
C ALA A 13 11.50 1.70 -5.23
N GLY A 14 10.39 0.98 -5.00
CA GLY A 14 9.09 1.55 -4.70
C GLY A 14 8.99 2.32 -3.37
N LEU A 15 10.03 2.30 -2.53
CA LEU A 15 10.08 3.14 -1.33
C LEU A 15 10.74 4.49 -1.56
N ILE A 16 11.39 4.70 -2.70
CA ILE A 16 12.16 5.92 -2.98
C ILE A 16 11.28 7.17 -2.74
N PRO A 17 10.06 7.28 -3.30
CA PRO A 17 9.25 8.48 -3.07
C PRO A 17 8.77 8.62 -1.63
N PHE A 18 8.46 7.52 -0.92
CA PHE A 18 8.12 7.60 0.51
C PHE A 18 9.27 8.15 1.35
N MET A 19 10.49 7.67 1.12
CA MET A 19 11.65 8.08 1.89
C MET A 19 12.06 9.51 1.58
N THR A 20 12.09 9.89 0.29
CA THR A 20 12.50 11.23 -0.13
C THR A 20 11.44 12.26 0.24
N LEU A 21 10.15 12.02 -0.04
CA LEU A 21 9.09 12.98 0.24
C LEU A 21 8.73 13.00 1.73
N GLY A 22 8.58 11.86 2.40
CA GLY A 22 8.13 11.81 3.80
C GLY A 22 9.08 12.55 4.76
N GLY A 23 10.38 12.26 4.66
CA GLY A 23 11.41 12.94 5.46
C GLY A 23 11.58 14.41 5.09
N TRP A 24 11.57 14.73 3.80
CA TRP A 24 11.71 16.11 3.32
C TRP A 24 10.50 16.98 3.67
N ILE A 25 9.28 16.47 3.53
CA ILE A 25 8.05 17.17 3.92
C ILE A 25 8.06 17.49 5.41
N PHE A 26 8.54 16.57 6.25
CA PHE A 26 8.68 16.84 7.67
C PHE A 26 9.73 17.91 7.94
N LEU A 27 10.96 17.75 7.45
CA LEU A 27 12.07 18.65 7.75
C LEU A 27 11.88 20.06 7.15
N ALA A 28 11.56 20.15 5.86
CA ALA A 28 11.33 21.42 5.19
C ALA A 28 9.98 22.05 5.58
N GLY A 29 9.00 21.22 5.95
CA GLY A 29 7.71 21.64 6.50
C GLY A 29 7.80 22.43 7.80
N LEU A 30 8.89 22.27 8.57
CA LEU A 30 9.16 23.06 9.77
C LEU A 30 9.48 24.53 9.44
N PHE A 31 10.01 24.80 8.24
CA PHE A 31 10.41 26.14 7.81
C PHE A 31 9.36 26.81 6.92
N ALA A 32 8.68 26.03 6.07
CA ALA A 32 7.63 26.54 5.19
C ALA A 32 6.59 25.46 4.86
N PRO A 33 5.31 25.80 4.70
CA PRO A 33 4.29 24.85 4.29
C PRO A 33 4.51 24.35 2.86
N LEU A 34 4.41 23.03 2.66
CA LEU A 34 4.63 22.36 1.37
C LEU A 34 3.39 21.57 0.91
N PRO A 35 2.27 22.25 0.60
CA PRO A 35 0.99 21.58 0.32
C PRO A 35 1.06 20.66 -0.92
N HIS A 36 1.73 21.08 -1.99
CA HIS A 36 1.85 20.28 -3.21
C HIS A 36 2.61 18.96 -2.98
N LEU A 37 3.69 18.98 -2.18
CA LEU A 37 4.44 17.77 -1.88
C LEU A 37 3.61 16.77 -1.05
N LYS A 38 2.77 17.26 -0.12
CA LYS A 38 1.85 16.40 0.63
C LYS A 38 0.86 15.70 -0.30
N ILE A 39 0.29 16.42 -1.28
CA ILE A 39 -0.62 15.84 -2.27
C ILE A 39 0.11 14.83 -3.18
N ILE A 40 1.35 15.12 -3.60
CA ILE A 40 2.15 14.18 -4.40
C ILE A 40 2.41 12.89 -3.62
N LEU A 41 2.79 12.99 -2.34
CA LEU A 41 3.00 11.82 -1.49
C LEU A 41 1.70 11.04 -1.28
N LEU A 42 0.57 11.72 -1.06
CA LEU A 42 -0.74 11.09 -0.93
C LEU A 42 -1.13 10.36 -2.24
N ALA A 43 -0.95 10.99 -3.40
CA ALA A 43 -1.22 10.33 -4.67
C ALA A 43 -0.33 9.09 -4.88
N TYR A 44 0.94 9.17 -4.48
CA TYR A 44 1.86 8.04 -4.53
C TYR A 44 1.45 6.90 -3.57
N GLY A 45 1.04 7.25 -2.35
CA GLY A 45 0.50 6.32 -1.36
C GLY A 45 -0.67 5.53 -1.91
N ALA A 46 -1.62 6.22 -2.54
CA ALA A 46 -2.78 5.62 -3.18
C ALA A 46 -2.39 4.67 -4.35
N CYS A 47 -1.42 5.06 -5.18
CA CYS A 47 -0.90 4.18 -6.25
C CYS A 47 -0.32 2.88 -5.69
N ILE A 48 0.52 2.96 -4.65
CA ILE A 48 1.14 1.79 -4.05
C ILE A 48 0.09 0.93 -3.34
N LEU A 49 -0.84 1.53 -2.59
CA LEU A 49 -1.91 0.78 -1.92
C LEU A 49 -2.80 0.04 -2.92
N SER A 50 -3.10 0.65 -4.07
CA SER A 50 -3.83 0.01 -5.17
C SER A 50 -3.04 -1.15 -5.79
N PHE A 51 -1.73 -0.96 -6.01
CA PHE A 51 -0.85 -2.00 -6.56
C PHE A 51 -0.79 -3.25 -5.67
N LEU A 52 -0.88 -3.10 -4.35
CA LEU A 52 -0.90 -4.24 -3.43
C LEU A 52 -2.12 -5.14 -3.64
N GLY A 53 -3.28 -4.55 -3.93
CA GLY A 53 -4.45 -5.32 -4.33
C GLY A 53 -4.18 -6.16 -5.59
N ALA A 54 -3.53 -5.58 -6.60
CA ALA A 54 -3.26 -6.26 -7.87
C ALA A 54 -2.46 -7.57 -7.70
N VAL A 55 -1.62 -7.69 -6.66
CA VAL A 55 -0.91 -8.94 -6.34
C VAL A 55 -1.88 -10.10 -6.12
N HIS A 56 -3.02 -9.85 -5.48
CA HIS A 56 -4.01 -10.89 -5.20
C HIS A 56 -4.76 -11.35 -6.45
N TRP A 57 -5.02 -10.44 -7.40
CA TRP A 57 -5.53 -10.84 -8.72
C TRP A 57 -4.52 -11.72 -9.47
N GLY A 58 -3.24 -11.34 -9.48
CA GLY A 58 -2.19 -12.16 -10.08
C GLY A 58 -2.14 -13.58 -9.50
N LEU A 59 -2.21 -13.70 -8.17
CA LEU A 59 -2.23 -15.00 -7.49
C LEU A 59 -3.51 -15.81 -7.72
N ALA A 60 -4.65 -15.16 -7.94
CA ALA A 60 -5.91 -15.83 -8.27
C ALA A 60 -5.93 -16.34 -9.72
N MET A 61 -5.28 -15.62 -10.63
CA MET A 61 -5.24 -15.91 -12.08
C MET A 61 -4.04 -16.78 -12.51
N GLU A 62 -3.10 -17.08 -11.61
CA GLU A 62 -1.92 -17.93 -11.91
C GLU A 62 -2.31 -19.38 -12.32
N ARG A 63 -3.53 -19.84 -11.99
CA ARG A 63 -3.98 -21.18 -12.37
C ARG A 63 -4.48 -21.20 -13.83
N PRO A 64 -4.07 -22.19 -14.64
CA PRO A 64 -4.41 -22.28 -16.06
C PRO A 64 -5.90 -22.54 -16.38
N ASP A 65 -6.74 -22.72 -15.37
CA ASP A 65 -8.14 -23.06 -15.57
C ASP A 65 -8.98 -21.79 -15.74
N ILE A 66 -9.05 -21.29 -16.97
CA ILE A 66 -9.86 -20.14 -17.39
C ILE A 66 -11.36 -20.39 -17.10
N ILE A 67 -11.78 -21.65 -16.93
CA ILE A 67 -13.07 -22.05 -16.36
C ILE A 67 -12.86 -23.35 -15.58
N THR A 68 -12.79 -23.30 -14.26
CA THR A 68 -12.78 -24.52 -13.44
C THR A 68 -14.15 -25.19 -13.54
N VAL A 69 -14.17 -26.46 -13.94
CA VAL A 69 -15.39 -27.29 -14.00
C VAL A 69 -16.12 -27.37 -12.64
N GLY A 70 -15.42 -27.03 -11.54
CA GLY A 70 -15.97 -26.91 -10.17
C GLY A 70 -16.16 -25.48 -9.62
N GLY A 71 -16.01 -24.43 -10.43
CA GLY A 71 -16.18 -23.02 -10.01
C GLY A 71 -15.00 -22.41 -9.24
N THR A 72 -15.09 -21.13 -8.88
CA THR A 72 -14.00 -20.38 -8.22
C THR A 72 -13.86 -20.81 -6.75
N SER A 73 -12.65 -21.19 -6.33
CA SER A 73 -12.39 -21.55 -4.93
C SER A 73 -12.68 -20.37 -3.99
N GLN A 74 -13.07 -20.64 -2.74
CA GLN A 74 -13.30 -19.59 -1.74
C GLN A 74 -12.06 -18.68 -1.57
N ARG A 75 -10.86 -19.26 -1.66
CA ARG A 75 -9.59 -18.54 -1.57
C ARG A 75 -9.39 -17.58 -2.74
N ASP A 76 -9.72 -17.99 -3.95
CA ASP A 76 -9.59 -17.13 -5.14
C ASP A 76 -10.65 -16.04 -5.14
N ARG A 77 -11.88 -16.32 -4.67
CA ARG A 77 -12.89 -15.27 -4.42
C ARG A 77 -12.40 -14.23 -3.43
N GLN A 78 -11.80 -14.65 -2.32
CA GLN A 78 -11.20 -13.73 -1.34
C GLN A 78 -10.08 -12.89 -1.96
N ARG A 79 -9.21 -13.49 -2.76
CA ARG A 79 -8.14 -12.78 -3.47
C ARG A 79 -8.67 -11.75 -4.47
N LEU A 80 -9.73 -12.06 -5.20
CA LEU A 80 -10.36 -11.12 -6.12
C LEU A 80 -10.94 -9.91 -5.38
N VAL A 81 -11.61 -10.14 -4.24
CA VAL A 81 -12.10 -9.07 -3.36
C VAL A 81 -10.94 -8.23 -2.83
N LEU A 82 -9.89 -8.89 -2.31
CA LEU A 82 -8.69 -8.22 -1.83
C LEU A 82 -7.90 -7.51 -2.93
N GLY A 83 -8.17 -7.79 -4.21
CA GLY A 83 -7.59 -7.02 -5.29
C GLY A 83 -8.26 -5.67 -5.53
N VAL A 84 -9.53 -5.55 -5.17
CA VAL A 84 -10.33 -4.33 -5.38
C VAL A 84 -10.42 -3.49 -4.12
N CYS A 85 -10.55 -4.11 -2.94
CA CYS A 85 -10.73 -3.38 -1.69
C CYS A 85 -9.61 -2.36 -1.38
N PRO A 86 -8.30 -2.68 -1.52
CA PRO A 86 -7.23 -1.71 -1.29
C PRO A 86 -7.26 -0.55 -2.29
N ALA A 87 -7.62 -0.81 -3.56
CA ALA A 87 -7.70 0.22 -4.59
C ALA A 87 -8.85 1.20 -4.34
N LEU A 88 -10.03 0.70 -3.95
CA LEU A 88 -11.16 1.56 -3.57
C LEU A 88 -10.87 2.35 -2.30
N TRP A 89 -10.17 1.73 -1.33
CA TRP A 89 -9.74 2.41 -0.12
C TRP A 89 -8.71 3.51 -0.39
N ALA A 90 -7.75 3.24 -1.26
CA ALA A 90 -6.75 4.20 -1.73
C ALA A 90 -7.39 5.38 -2.47
N TRP A 91 -8.37 5.10 -3.33
CA TRP A 91 -9.13 6.14 -4.00
C TRP A 91 -9.92 7.00 -3.00
N LEU A 92 -10.57 6.38 -2.02
CA LEU A 92 -11.28 7.10 -0.95
C LEU A 92 -10.33 7.97 -0.11
N SER A 93 -9.17 7.45 0.29
CA SER A 93 -8.17 8.23 1.05
C SER A 93 -7.66 9.43 0.26
N LEU A 94 -7.45 9.26 -1.05
CA LEU A 94 -7.05 10.33 -1.95
C LEU A 94 -8.16 11.39 -2.07
N CYS A 95 -9.42 10.99 -2.27
CA CYS A 95 -10.56 11.91 -2.32
C CYS A 95 -10.70 12.71 -1.02
N VAL A 96 -10.61 12.05 0.13
CA VAL A 96 -10.69 12.72 1.45
C VAL A 96 -9.52 13.69 1.65
N GLY A 97 -8.31 13.32 1.22
CA GLY A 97 -7.14 14.17 1.38
C GLY A 97 -7.09 15.37 0.43
N VAL A 98 -7.55 15.21 -0.81
CA VAL A 98 -7.57 16.27 -1.83
C VAL A 98 -8.75 17.22 -1.66
N LEU A 99 -9.95 16.69 -1.42
CA LEU A 99 -11.18 17.50 -1.36
C LEU A 99 -11.48 18.01 0.06
N GLY A 100 -10.93 17.35 1.08
CA GLY A 100 -11.16 17.67 2.49
C GLY A 100 -9.87 18.05 3.21
N HIS A 101 -9.35 17.13 4.02
CA HIS A 101 -8.20 17.34 4.88
C HIS A 101 -7.10 16.33 4.59
N VAL A 102 -5.96 16.81 4.09
CA VAL A 102 -4.80 15.96 3.72
C VAL A 102 -4.33 15.04 4.85
N ARG A 103 -4.41 15.49 6.10
CA ARG A 103 -4.08 14.68 7.29
C ARG A 103 -5.03 13.49 7.46
N ALA A 104 -6.32 13.69 7.21
CA ALA A 104 -7.30 12.61 7.25
C ALA A 104 -7.05 11.62 6.10
N GLY A 105 -6.67 12.11 4.90
CA GLY A 105 -6.23 11.28 3.79
C GLY A 105 -5.06 10.37 4.16
N PHE A 106 -4.00 10.92 4.74
CA PHE A 106 -2.86 10.11 5.23
C PHE A 106 -3.26 9.12 6.32
N GLY A 107 -4.15 9.50 7.25
CA GLY A 107 -4.68 8.59 8.26
C GLY A 107 -5.40 7.38 7.63
N LEU A 108 -6.22 7.61 6.60
CA LEU A 108 -6.88 6.54 5.87
C LEU A 108 -5.89 5.66 5.10
N GLU A 109 -4.84 6.23 4.50
CA GLU A 109 -3.80 5.42 3.85
C GLU A 109 -3.07 4.52 4.84
N ILE A 110 -2.69 5.06 6.01
CA ILE A 110 -2.06 4.26 7.07
C ILE A 110 -2.98 3.09 7.47
N ILE A 111 -4.28 3.34 7.67
CA ILE A 111 -5.26 2.29 7.95
C ILE A 111 -5.32 1.27 6.80
N GLY A 112 -5.30 1.72 5.55
CA GLY A 112 -5.33 0.85 4.37
C GLY A 112 -4.09 -0.04 4.26
N PHE A 113 -2.89 0.53 4.44
CA PHE A 113 -1.62 -0.19 4.43
C PHE A 113 -1.53 -1.22 5.55
N VAL A 114 -1.87 -0.82 6.78
CA VAL A 114 -1.86 -1.71 7.94
C VAL A 114 -2.93 -2.79 7.81
N GLY A 115 -4.16 -2.42 7.41
CA GLY A 115 -5.26 -3.36 7.22
C GLY A 115 -4.94 -4.42 6.16
N THR A 116 -4.41 -4.00 5.01
CA THR A 116 -3.97 -4.92 3.95
C THR A 116 -2.87 -5.85 4.47
N PHE A 117 -1.86 -5.32 5.17
CA PHE A 117 -0.80 -6.12 5.77
C PHE A 117 -1.31 -7.15 6.78
N LEU A 118 -2.29 -6.80 7.62
CA LEU A 118 -2.86 -7.72 8.61
C LEU A 118 -3.63 -8.86 7.94
N VAL A 119 -4.37 -8.57 6.87
CA VAL A 119 -5.03 -9.61 6.07
C VAL A 119 -4.01 -10.52 5.40
N GLU A 120 -2.95 -9.95 4.80
CA GLU A 120 -1.86 -10.71 4.20
C GLU A 120 -1.11 -11.57 5.23
N ARG A 121 -0.90 -11.06 6.45
CA ARG A 121 -0.28 -11.80 7.54
C ARG A 121 -1.10 -13.02 7.93
N GLU A 122 -2.41 -12.89 8.03
CA GLU A 122 -3.29 -14.02 8.35
C GLU A 122 -3.35 -15.02 7.20
N ALA A 123 -3.38 -14.55 5.95
CA ALA A 123 -3.27 -15.41 4.77
C ALA A 123 -1.93 -16.17 4.74
N TRP A 124 -0.82 -15.50 5.07
CA TRP A 124 0.50 -16.12 5.15
C TRP A 124 0.57 -17.20 6.22
N ARG A 125 -0.01 -16.97 7.42
CA ARG A 125 -0.11 -17.98 8.49
C ARG A 125 -0.87 -19.23 8.05
N LYS A 126 -1.85 -19.08 7.15
CA LYS A 126 -2.61 -20.19 6.54
C LYS A 126 -1.91 -20.83 5.34
N GLY A 127 -0.66 -20.48 5.05
CA GLY A 127 0.09 -20.98 3.90
C GLY A 127 -0.43 -20.45 2.55
N ALA A 128 -1.18 -19.34 2.56
CA ALA A 128 -1.84 -18.84 1.35
C ALA A 128 -0.96 -17.89 0.49
N LEU A 129 0.24 -17.55 0.96
CA LEU A 129 1.19 -16.65 0.31
C LEU A 129 2.58 -17.30 0.19
N PRO A 130 3.39 -16.89 -0.81
CA PRO A 130 4.73 -17.43 -1.01
C PRO A 130 5.66 -17.21 0.20
N PRO A 131 6.61 -18.13 0.47
CA PRO A 131 7.64 -17.93 1.49
C PRO A 131 8.47 -16.68 1.21
N GLY A 132 8.76 -15.89 2.24
CA GLY A 132 9.53 -14.64 2.12
C GLY A 132 8.71 -13.40 1.73
N TYR A 133 7.45 -13.56 1.30
CA TYR A 133 6.57 -12.42 1.00
C TYR A 133 6.36 -11.52 2.21
N LEU A 134 6.00 -12.10 3.36
CA LEU A 134 5.62 -11.33 4.54
C LEU A 134 6.80 -10.53 5.16
N PRO A 135 8.03 -11.07 5.33
CA PRO A 135 9.16 -10.29 5.81
C PRO A 135 9.47 -9.06 4.94
N LEU A 136 9.46 -9.22 3.61
CA LEU A 136 9.63 -8.10 2.68
C LEU A 136 8.50 -7.08 2.89
N ARG A 137 7.25 -7.55 2.87
CA ARG A 137 6.06 -6.72 3.03
C ARG A 137 6.06 -5.93 4.34
N THR A 138 6.54 -6.51 5.44
CA THR A 138 6.69 -5.84 6.74
C THR A 138 7.60 -4.62 6.62
N GLY A 139 8.79 -4.78 6.03
CA GLY A 139 9.74 -3.69 5.85
C GLY A 139 9.18 -2.57 4.97
N LEU A 140 8.57 -2.94 3.84
CA LEU A 140 7.96 -1.97 2.92
C LEU A 140 6.81 -1.20 3.59
N THR A 141 5.94 -1.90 4.30
CA THR A 141 4.79 -1.30 4.99
C THR A 141 5.23 -0.39 6.14
N ALA A 142 6.22 -0.81 6.92
CA ALA A 142 6.74 -0.01 8.03
C ALA A 142 7.32 1.33 7.54
N ILE A 143 8.10 1.31 6.46
CA ILE A 143 8.69 2.53 5.89
C ILE A 143 7.60 3.42 5.29
N ALA A 144 6.66 2.86 4.52
CA ALA A 144 5.55 3.63 3.96
C ALA A 144 4.71 4.30 5.06
N VAL A 145 4.30 3.55 6.09
CA VAL A 145 3.52 4.07 7.22
C VAL A 145 4.27 5.15 7.97
N LEU A 146 5.57 4.96 8.23
CA LEU A 146 6.39 5.96 8.91
C LEU A 146 6.45 7.25 8.08
N SER A 147 6.69 7.16 6.78
CA SER A 147 6.73 8.32 5.87
C SER A 147 5.40 9.08 5.82
N LEU A 148 4.28 8.36 5.73
CA LEU A 148 2.94 8.96 5.75
C LEU A 148 2.64 9.63 7.10
N PHE A 149 3.03 9.00 8.20
CA PHE A 149 2.87 9.55 9.54
C PHE A 149 3.66 10.85 9.73
N LEU A 150 4.93 10.87 9.31
CA LEU A 150 5.76 12.07 9.34
C LEU A 150 5.17 13.22 8.49
N ALA A 151 4.68 12.91 7.29
CA ALA A 151 4.04 13.90 6.42
C ALA A 151 2.73 14.45 7.01
N ALA A 152 1.97 13.64 7.73
CA ALA A 152 0.75 14.06 8.43
C ALA A 152 1.05 15.02 9.60
N LEU A 153 2.15 14.78 10.32
CA LEU A 153 2.61 15.64 11.42
C LEU A 153 3.21 16.97 10.95
N ALA A 154 3.71 17.03 9.71
CA ALA A 154 4.29 18.25 9.17
C ALA A 154 3.31 19.44 9.27
N PRO A 155 3.79 20.64 9.68
CA PRO A 155 2.96 21.83 9.77
C PRO A 155 2.19 22.09 8.48
N SER A 156 0.93 22.44 8.63
CA SER A 156 0.11 22.99 7.54
C SER A 156 0.10 24.47 7.88
N GLY A 157 0.76 25.29 7.06
CA GLY A 157 0.81 26.73 7.30
C GLY A 157 -0.60 27.24 7.52
N THR A 158 -0.75 28.09 8.54
CA THR A 158 -2.00 28.75 8.94
C THR A 158 -2.66 29.47 7.77
#